data_AF-A0AAV5C1N8-F1
#
_entry.id   AF-A0AAV5C1N8-F1
#
_cell.length_a   1.000
_cell.length_b   1.000
_cell.length_c   1.000
_cell.angle_alpha   90.00
_cell.angle_beta   90.00
_cell.angle_gamma   90.00
#
_symmetry.space_group_name_H-M   'P 1'
#
loop_
_entity.id
_entity.type
_entity.pdbx_description
1 polymer ?
#
loop_
_entity_poly.entity_id
_entity_poly.type
_entity_poly.pdbx_seq_one_letter_code
_entity_poly.pdbx_strand_id
1 'polypeptide(L)'
;MAAAGEGDQVRLAGRTKKPLGWKSIPFILVMVYIFFTQINRMSVFLFATNETFEKAASYGVAANLITYLIKRFYIGQLKATNITNIFFATLNFTPLIGAFISDSYLGRFKTLAHGCFASLLVCPSVHAQPRLL
;
A
#
# COMPACT_ATOMS: atom_id res chain seq x y z
N MET A 1 57.15 38.12 32.63
CA MET A 1 57.00 36.79 32.01
C MET A 1 55.57 36.30 32.25
N ALA A 2 54.57 36.93 31.61
CA ALA A 2 53.15 36.56 31.73
C ALA A 2 52.34 37.24 30.61
N ALA A 3 52.21 36.59 29.43
CA ALA A 3 51.30 37.03 28.35
C ALA A 3 51.11 35.94 27.27
N ALA A 4 50.94 34.66 27.63
CA ALA A 4 50.84 33.56 26.66
C ALA A 4 49.72 32.55 27.00
N GLY A 5 48.54 33.03 27.42
CA GLY A 5 47.42 32.15 27.82
C GLY A 5 46.03 32.53 27.31
N GLU A 6 45.81 33.77 26.84
CA GLU A 6 44.46 34.28 26.53
C GLU A 6 43.97 33.89 25.11
N GLY A 7 44.89 33.70 24.15
CA GLY A 7 44.56 33.51 22.73
C GLY A 7 44.07 32.11 22.35
N ASP A 8 44.40 31.08 23.12
CA ASP A 8 44.03 29.69 22.83
C ASP A 8 42.63 29.33 23.36
N GLN A 9 42.19 29.98 24.44
CA GLN A 9 40.85 29.77 25.00
C GLN A 9 39.75 30.32 24.07
N VAL A 10 40.02 31.43 23.36
CA VAL A 10 39.09 31.99 22.36
C VAL A 10 38.98 31.11 21.10
N ARG A 11 40.05 30.39 20.74
CA ARG A 11 40.03 29.44 19.59
C ARG A 11 39.28 28.15 19.89
N LEU A 12 39.11 27.79 21.16
CA LEU A 12 38.43 26.54 21.56
C LEU A 12 36.93 26.72 21.82
N ALA A 13 36.44 27.95 22.03
CA ALA A 13 35.02 28.26 22.25
C ALA A 13 34.13 28.16 21.00
N GLY A 14 34.71 28.02 19.80
CA GLY A 14 33.97 28.03 18.52
C GLY A 14 33.54 26.66 17.98
N ARG A 15 33.93 25.53 18.58
CA ARG A 15 33.52 24.20 18.10
C ARG A 15 32.22 23.74 18.75
N THR A 16 31.11 24.34 18.34
CA THR A 16 29.80 23.73 18.56
C THR A 16 29.78 22.38 17.83
N LYS A 17 29.86 21.28 18.58
CA LYS A 17 29.67 19.94 18.01
C LYS A 17 28.24 19.86 17.49
N LYS A 18 28.09 19.99 16.17
CA LYS A 18 26.82 19.77 15.48
C LYS A 18 26.32 18.37 15.89
N PRO A 19 25.09 18.22 16.40
CA PRO A 19 24.59 16.92 16.82
C PRO A 19 24.68 15.98 15.62
N LEU A 20 25.33 14.83 15.82
CA LEU A 20 25.67 13.86 14.77
C LEU A 20 24.42 13.38 14.00
N GLY A 21 23.22 13.58 14.57
CA GLY A 21 21.94 13.34 13.94
C GLY A 21 21.58 14.28 12.77
N TRP A 22 22.26 15.41 12.56
CA TRP A 22 21.92 16.33 11.45
C TRP A 22 22.12 15.68 10.07
N LYS A 23 23.14 14.82 9.92
CA LYS A 23 23.40 14.13 8.65
C LYS A 23 22.34 13.09 8.29
N SER A 24 21.58 12.59 9.26
CA SER A 24 20.51 11.59 9.06
C SER A 24 19.14 12.21 8.78
N ILE A 25 18.93 13.49 9.08
CA ILE A 25 17.68 14.22 8.80
C ILE A 25 17.28 14.12 7.31
N PRO A 26 18.17 14.33 6.32
CA PRO A 26 17.78 14.16 4.92
C PRO A 26 17.46 12.71 4.57
N PHE A 27 18.12 11.72 5.20
CA PHE A 27 17.82 10.31 4.96
C PHE A 27 16.47 9.88 5.55
N ILE A 28 16.15 10.35 6.76
CA ILE A 28 14.85 10.13 7.41
C ILE A 28 13.75 10.83 6.62
N LEU A 29 13.97 12.06 6.15
CA LEU A 29 13.01 12.78 5.31
C LEU A 29 12.83 12.10 3.94
N VAL A 30 13.90 11.62 3.30
CA VAL A 30 13.79 10.85 2.04
C VAL A 30 13.04 9.54 2.25
N MET A 31 13.28 8.83 3.36
CA MET A 31 12.52 7.62 3.71
C MET A 31 11.04 7.92 3.97
N VAL A 32 10.74 8.96 4.74
CA VAL A 32 9.35 9.41 5.01
C VAL A 32 8.67 9.85 3.72
N TYR A 33 9.38 10.56 2.84
CA TYR A 33 8.86 11.05 1.56
C TYR A 33 8.58 9.91 0.57
N ILE A 34 9.45 8.89 0.51
CA ILE A 34 9.23 7.69 -0.30
C ILE A 34 8.05 6.89 0.26
N PHE A 35 7.95 6.74 1.58
CA PHE A 35 6.83 6.06 2.23
C PHE A 35 5.50 6.79 1.98
N PHE A 36 5.47 8.11 2.12
CA PHE A 36 4.31 8.94 1.83
C PHE A 36 3.93 8.89 0.33
N THR A 37 4.90 8.92 -0.58
CA THR A 37 4.66 8.82 -2.02
C THR A 37 4.16 7.43 -2.41
N GLN A 38 4.66 6.36 -1.80
CA GLN A 38 4.18 5.00 -2.02
C GLN A 38 2.75 4.80 -1.51
N ILE A 39 2.39 5.38 -0.35
CA ILE A 39 1.01 5.35 0.16
C ILE A 39 0.06 6.06 -0.82
N ASN A 40 0.44 7.25 -1.30
CA ASN A 40 -0.38 8.01 -2.25
C ASN A 40 -0.43 7.35 -3.66
N ARG A 41 0.61 6.63 -4.06
CA ARG A 41 0.63 5.91 -5.34
C ARG A 41 -0.18 4.61 -5.29
N MET A 42 -0.21 3.94 -4.14
CA MET A 42 -1.00 2.73 -3.93
C MET A 42 -2.51 3.02 -3.93
N SER A 43 -2.95 4.13 -3.34
CA SER A 43 -4.36 4.53 -3.34
C SER A 43 -4.88 4.87 -4.74
N VAL A 44 -4.09 5.60 -5.54
CA VAL A 44 -4.44 5.94 -6.93
C VAL A 44 -4.50 4.70 -7.83
N PHE A 45 -3.55 3.77 -7.68
CA PHE A 45 -3.57 2.51 -8.44
C PHE A 45 -4.77 1.64 -8.05
N LEU A 46 -5.05 1.50 -6.75
CA LEU A 46 -6.22 0.74 -6.27
C LEU A 46 -7.53 1.32 -6.81
N PHE A 47 -7.66 2.65 -6.82
CA PHE A 47 -8.86 3.31 -7.34
C PHE A 47 -9.03 3.10 -8.85
N ALA A 48 -7.98 3.37 -9.64
CA ALA A 48 -8.03 3.24 -11.10
C ALA A 48 -8.24 1.79 -11.56
N THR A 49 -7.58 0.83 -10.91
CA THR A 49 -7.76 -0.60 -11.23
C THR A 49 -9.14 -1.08 -10.81
N ASN A 50 -9.69 -0.62 -9.68
CA ASN A 50 -11.03 -1.02 -9.26
C ASN A 50 -12.10 -0.59 -10.29
N GLU A 51 -12.08 0.68 -10.71
CA GLU A 51 -13.09 1.20 -11.64
C GLU A 51 -12.99 0.55 -13.04
N THR A 52 -11.77 0.30 -13.52
CA THR A 52 -11.56 -0.32 -14.85
C THR A 52 -11.83 -1.83 -14.84
N PHE A 53 -11.46 -2.52 -13.76
CA PHE A 53 -11.65 -3.96 -13.63
C PHE A 53 -13.12 -4.32 -13.48
N GLU A 54 -13.89 -3.54 -12.72
CA GLU A 54 -15.33 -3.75 -12.56
C GLU A 54 -16.06 -3.68 -13.90
N LYS A 55 -15.75 -2.66 -14.71
CA LYS A 55 -16.33 -2.48 -16.05
C LYS A 55 -15.87 -3.59 -17.00
N ALA A 56 -14.56 -3.86 -17.07
CA ALA A 56 -14.00 -4.87 -17.98
C ALA A 56 -14.52 -6.28 -17.69
N ALA A 57 -14.58 -6.69 -16.42
CA ALA A 57 -15.07 -7.99 -16.01
C ALA A 57 -16.56 -8.16 -16.37
N SER A 58 -17.38 -7.13 -16.15
CA SER A 58 -18.82 -7.15 -16.45
C SER A 58 -19.09 -7.38 -17.93
N TYR A 59 -18.42 -6.63 -18.81
CA TYR A 59 -18.59 -6.79 -20.27
C TYR A 59 -18.04 -8.12 -20.78
N GLY A 60 -16.90 -8.58 -20.26
CA GLY A 60 -16.29 -9.85 -20.65
C GLY A 60 -17.17 -11.06 -20.31
N VAL A 61 -17.75 -11.09 -19.11
CA VAL A 61 -18.64 -12.16 -18.68
C VAL A 61 -19.96 -12.14 -19.47
N ALA A 62 -20.55 -10.96 -19.69
CA ALA A 62 -21.77 -10.83 -20.48
C ALA A 62 -21.63 -11.36 -21.90
N ALA A 63 -20.55 -10.97 -22.59
CA ALA A 63 -20.30 -11.39 -23.96
C ALA A 63 -20.11 -12.90 -24.07
N ASN A 64 -19.35 -13.49 -23.14
CA ASN A 64 -19.12 -14.93 -23.11
C ASN A 64 -20.40 -15.71 -22.79
N LEU A 65 -21.18 -15.26 -21.81
CA LEU A 65 -22.42 -15.91 -21.39
C LEU A 65 -23.47 -15.92 -22.50
N ILE A 66 -23.76 -14.76 -23.11
CA ILE A 66 -24.74 -14.66 -24.21
C ILE A 66 -24.32 -15.57 -25.39
N THR A 67 -23.03 -15.55 -25.75
CA THR A 67 -22.50 -16.39 -26.83
C THR A 67 -22.65 -17.87 -26.51
N TYR A 68 -22.40 -18.27 -25.27
CA TYR A 68 -22.53 -19.66 -24.82
C TYR A 68 -23.99 -20.14 -24.87
N LEU A 69 -24.94 -19.33 -24.41
CA LEU A 69 -26.37 -19.67 -24.44
C LEU A 69 -26.89 -19.84 -25.87
N ILE A 70 -26.47 -18.97 -26.79
CA ILE A 70 -26.90 -19.03 -28.19
C ILE A 70 -26.25 -20.22 -28.91
N LYS A 71 -24.94 -20.42 -28.76
CA LYS A 71 -24.19 -21.43 -29.54
C LYS A 71 -24.32 -22.86 -29.01
N ARG A 72 -24.33 -23.05 -27.69
CA ARG A 72 -24.33 -24.40 -27.07
C ARG A 72 -25.71 -24.87 -26.65
N PHE A 73 -26.56 -23.96 -26.18
CA PHE A 73 -27.91 -24.31 -25.72
C PHE A 73 -29.00 -24.02 -26.76
N TYR A 74 -28.65 -23.47 -27.93
CA TYR A 74 -29.58 -23.14 -29.03
C TYR A 74 -30.81 -22.35 -28.57
N ILE A 75 -30.64 -21.50 -27.56
CA ILE A 75 -31.72 -20.69 -27.00
C ILE A 75 -31.84 -19.41 -27.84
N GLY A 76 -33.07 -19.01 -28.17
CA GLY A 76 -33.33 -17.77 -28.91
C GLY A 76 -32.76 -16.55 -28.18
N GLN A 77 -32.26 -15.58 -28.95
CA GLN A 77 -31.52 -14.43 -28.45
C GLN A 77 -32.29 -13.62 -27.39
N LEU A 78 -33.62 -13.50 -27.53
CA LEU A 78 -34.50 -12.86 -26.54
C LEU A 78 -34.47 -13.56 -25.17
N LYS A 79 -34.48 -14.90 -25.15
CA LYS A 79 -34.40 -15.68 -23.91
C LYS A 79 -33.00 -15.62 -23.30
N ALA A 80 -31.95 -15.65 -24.14
CA ALA A 80 -30.57 -15.53 -23.69
C ALA A 80 -30.31 -14.18 -23.00
N THR A 81 -30.83 -13.07 -23.54
CA THR A 81 -30.72 -11.75 -22.91
C THR A 81 -31.43 -11.70 -21.56
N ASN A 82 -32.62 -12.32 -21.44
CA ASN A 82 -33.33 -12.36 -20.17
C ASN A 82 -32.55 -13.12 -19.08
N ILE A 83 -31.96 -14.26 -19.43
CA ILE A 83 -31.12 -15.05 -18.50
C ILE A 83 -29.88 -14.26 -18.09
N THR A 84 -29.21 -13.59 -19.04
CA THR A 84 -28.07 -12.72 -18.73
C THR A 84 -28.46 -11.55 -17.82
N ASN A 85 -29.66 -10.98 -17.97
CA ASN A 85 -30.14 -9.92 -17.10
C ASN A 85 -30.39 -10.40 -15.66
N ILE A 86 -30.96 -11.60 -15.49
CA ILE A 86 -31.10 -12.25 -14.18
C ILE A 86 -29.73 -12.53 -13.57
N PHE A 87 -28.75 -12.95 -14.37
CA PHE A 87 -27.37 -13.15 -13.91
C PHE A 87 -26.75 -11.85 -13.38
N PHE A 88 -26.94 -10.74 -14.09
CA PHE A 88 -26.51 -9.42 -13.61
C PHE A 88 -27.22 -8.99 -12.32
N ALA A 89 -28.51 -9.30 -12.15
CA ALA A 89 -29.20 -9.06 -10.89
C ALA A 89 -28.52 -9.80 -9.73
N THR A 90 -28.15 -11.07 -9.90
CA THR A 90 -27.44 -11.86 -8.89
C THR A 90 -26.05 -11.29 -8.55
N LEU A 91 -25.32 -10.79 -9.55
CA LEU A 91 -24.03 -10.12 -9.32
C LEU A 91 -24.17 -8.87 -8.45
N ASN A 92 -25.27 -8.12 -8.60
CA ASN A 92 -25.56 -6.95 -7.75
C ASN A 92 -25.99 -7.34 -6.32
N PHE A 93 -26.60 -8.51 -6.11
CA PHE A 93 -26.92 -9.03 -4.77
C PHE A 93 -25.72 -9.66 -4.04
N THR A 94 -24.77 -10.21 -4.80
CA THR A 94 -23.53 -10.82 -4.27
C THR A 94 -22.77 -9.94 -3.25
N PRO A 95 -22.48 -8.65 -3.51
CA PRO A 95 -21.79 -7.80 -2.54
C PRO A 95 -22.60 -7.56 -1.26
N LEU A 96 -23.93 -7.62 -1.32
CA LEU A 96 -24.79 -7.52 -0.13
C LEU A 96 -24.56 -8.71 0.82
N ILE A 97 -24.48 -9.91 0.25
CA ILE A 97 -24.15 -11.15 0.98
C ILE A 97 -22.68 -11.13 1.43
N GLY A 98 -21.77 -10.68 0.57
CA GLY A 98 -20.34 -10.57 0.86
C GLY A 98 -20.03 -9.58 1.99
N ALA A 99 -20.77 -8.47 2.07
CA ALA A 99 -20.65 -7.49 3.15
C ALA A 99 -21.06 -8.11 4.49
N PHE A 100 -22.18 -8.84 4.53
CA PHE A 100 -22.63 -9.55 5.74
C PHE A 100 -21.60 -10.56 6.28
N ILE A 101 -20.95 -11.29 5.38
CA ILE A 101 -19.87 -12.23 5.72
C ILE A 101 -18.60 -11.47 6.16
N SER A 102 -18.26 -10.38 5.48
CA SER A 102 -17.07 -9.57 5.78
C SER A 102 -17.16 -8.90 7.16
N ASP A 103 -18.33 -8.36 7.50
CA ASP A 103 -18.62 -7.77 8.81
C ASP A 103 -18.52 -8.81 9.94
N SER A 104 -18.73 -10.08 9.60
CA SER A 104 -18.58 -11.19 10.54
C SER A 104 -17.12 -11.64 10.75
N TYR A 105 -16.15 -11.30 9.87
CA TYR A 105 -14.83 -11.96 9.86
C TYR A 105 -13.57 -11.07 9.77
N LEU A 106 -13.57 -9.85 9.21
CA LEU A 106 -12.34 -9.29 8.60
C LEU A 106 -11.82 -7.92 9.09
N GLY A 107 -11.87 -7.66 10.39
CA GLY A 107 -11.51 -6.35 10.95
C GLY A 107 -10.01 -5.97 11.08
N ARG A 108 -9.01 -6.87 10.94
CA ARG A 108 -7.65 -6.55 11.48
C ARG A 108 -6.39 -7.01 10.72
N PHE A 109 -6.48 -7.89 9.72
CA PHE A 109 -5.29 -8.59 9.23
C PHE A 109 -4.39 -7.78 8.27
N LYS A 110 -4.96 -6.89 7.45
CA LYS A 110 -4.22 -6.26 6.34
C LYS A 110 -3.22 -5.19 6.79
N THR A 111 -3.52 -4.44 7.84
CA THR A 111 -2.62 -3.39 8.39
C THR A 111 -1.52 -3.99 9.26
N LEU A 112 -1.84 -5.03 10.03
CA LEU A 112 -0.88 -5.80 10.83
C LEU A 112 0.16 -6.52 9.95
N ALA A 113 -0.26 -7.11 8.83
CA ALA A 113 0.66 -7.79 7.91
C ALA A 113 1.75 -6.87 7.35
N HIS A 114 1.39 -5.65 6.93
CA HIS A 114 2.36 -4.67 6.46
C HIS A 114 3.29 -4.17 7.58
N GLY A 115 2.74 -3.97 8.80
CA GLY A 115 3.54 -3.60 9.97
C GLY A 115 4.59 -4.65 10.34
N CYS A 116 4.20 -5.93 10.40
CA CYS A 116 5.11 -7.03 10.71
C CYS A 116 6.23 -7.18 9.67
N PHE A 117 5.90 -7.03 8.38
CA PHE A 117 6.90 -7.16 7.31
C PHE A 117 7.94 -6.04 7.36
N ALA A 118 7.51 -4.82 7.66
CA ALA A 118 8.41 -3.67 7.81
C ALA A 118 9.32 -3.82 9.05
N SER A 119 8.79 -4.31 10.17
CA SER A 119 9.57 -4.56 11.39
C SER A 119 10.64 -5.65 11.21
N LEU A 120 10.35 -6.69 10.42
CA LEU A 120 11.33 -7.74 10.10
C LEU A 120 12.47 -7.26 9.19
N LEU A 121 12.17 -6.41 8.20
CA LEU A 121 13.18 -5.91 7.26
C LEU A 121 14.10 -4.83 7.84
N VAL A 122 13.65 -4.09 8.87
CA VAL A 122 14.45 -3.05 9.56
C VAL A 122 15.34 -3.62 10.68
N CYS A 123 15.04 -4.81 11.18
CA CYS A 123 15.75 -5.41 12.32
C CYS A 123 17.12 -6.12 12.06
N PRO A 124 17.73 -6.20 10.84
CA PRO A 124 19.10 -6.71 10.75
C PRO A 124 20.19 -5.66 11.06
N SER A 125 19.88 -4.35 11.07
CA SER A 125 20.94 -3.31 11.10
C SER A 125 21.28 -2.75 12.49
N VAL A 126 20.61 -3.17 13.57
CA VAL A 126 20.83 -2.64 14.94
C VAL A 126 21.65 -3.57 15.85
N HIS A 127 21.86 -4.84 15.49
CA HIS A 127 22.60 -5.78 16.35
C HIS A 127 24.13 -5.81 16.13
N ALA A 128 24.68 -5.11 15.14
CA ALA A 128 26.12 -5.08 14.89
C ALA A 128 26.81 -3.81 15.45
N GLN A 129 26.69 -3.57 16.75
CA GLN A 129 27.67 -2.77 17.50
C GLN A 129 28.06 -3.54 18.77
N PRO A 130 29.08 -4.40 18.72
CA PRO A 130 29.77 -4.78 19.94
C PRO A 130 30.67 -3.62 20.38
N ARG A 131 30.28 -2.98 21.48
CA ARG A 131 31.17 -2.16 22.31
C ARG A 131 32.35 -3.01 22.82
N LEU A 132 33.54 -2.39 22.82
CA LEU A 132 34.74 -2.65 23.62
C LEU A 132 35.43 -4.03 23.50
N LEU A 133 36.56 -4.04 22.78
CA LEU A 133 37.91 -4.30 23.31
C LEU A 133 38.92 -3.52 22.46
#